data_AF-V4KM25-F1
#
_entry.id   AF-V4KM25-F1
#
_cell.length_a   1.000
_cell.length_b   1.000
_cell.length_c   1.000
_cell.angle_alpha   90.00
_cell.angle_beta   90.00
_cell.angle_gamma   90.00
#
_symmetry.space_group_name_H-M   'P 1'
#
loop_
_entity.id
_entity.type
_entity.pdbx_description
1 polymer ?
#
loop_
_entity_poly.entity_id
_entity_poly.type
_entity_poly.pdbx_seq_one_letter_code
_entity_poly.pdbx_strand_id
1 'polypeptide(L)'
;NYSIADTSLLIQFEQLSQNLERGEASSPTDNEEDVCPTCFYEYIEDNPKIVLQCGHIFHLSCIYEWMERSEACPFCSKVVININIYV
;
A
#
# COMPACT_ATOMS: atom_id res chain seq x y z
N ASN A 1 19.77 35.05 17.51
CA ASN A 1 18.77 34.17 18.15
C ASN A 1 18.12 33.26 17.12
N TYR A 2 18.86 32.32 16.57
CA TYR A 2 18.30 31.23 15.76
C TYR A 2 18.56 29.95 16.53
N SER A 3 17.48 29.26 16.90
CA SER A 3 17.49 28.09 17.78
C SER A 3 18.04 26.88 17.03
N ILE A 4 18.76 26.01 17.73
CA ILE A 4 19.42 24.77 17.24
C ILE A 4 18.40 23.72 16.74
N ALA A 5 17.10 24.02 16.73
CA ALA A 5 16.03 23.13 16.28
C ALA A 5 15.80 23.13 14.75
N ASP A 6 16.38 24.08 14.00
CA ASP A 6 16.13 24.22 12.55
C ASP A 6 17.06 23.35 11.69
N THR A 7 18.24 23.01 12.21
CA THR A 7 19.20 22.15 11.50
C THR A 7 18.70 20.72 11.36
N SER A 8 17.84 20.23 12.26
CA SER A 8 17.32 18.86 12.19
C SER A 8 16.42 18.63 10.97
N LEU A 9 15.63 19.63 10.56
CA LEU A 9 14.77 19.54 9.38
C LEU A 9 15.58 19.62 8.09
N LEU A 10 16.57 20.50 8.03
CA LEU A 10 17.49 20.60 6.89
C LEU A 10 18.31 19.32 6.73
N ILE A 11 18.80 18.74 7.84
CA ILE A 11 19.48 17.44 7.84
C ILE A 11 18.52 16.33 7.37
N GLN A 12 17.25 16.33 7.79
CA GLN A 12 16.26 15.35 7.34
C GLN A 12 16.00 15.45 5.82
N PHE A 13 15.88 16.67 5.29
CA PHE A 13 15.66 16.94 3.87
C PHE A 13 16.88 16.59 3.02
N GLU A 14 18.09 16.90 3.48
CA GLU A 14 19.35 16.51 2.83
C GLU A 14 19.54 14.98 2.83
N GLN A 15 19.18 14.30 3.91
CA GLN A 15 19.20 12.83 4.00
C GLN A 15 18.20 12.18 3.04
N LEU A 16 16.99 12.74 2.91
CA LEU A 16 15.96 12.27 1.97
C LEU A 16 16.39 12.42 0.51
N SER A 17 17.04 13.55 0.17
CA SER A 17 17.54 13.80 -1.19
C SER A 17 18.77 12.97 -1.53
N GLN A 18 19.68 12.73 -0.58
CA GLN A 18 20.83 11.83 -0.76
C GLN A 18 20.45 10.35 -0.89
N ASN A 19 19.29 9.93 -0.38
CA ASN A 19 18.79 8.56 -0.54
C ASN A 19 18.15 8.31 -1.92
N LEU A 20 17.58 9.35 -2.55
CA LEU A 20 17.03 9.27 -3.91
C LEU A 20 18.12 9.21 -4.99
N GLU A 21 19.26 9.89 -4.78
CA GLU A 21 20.37 9.92 -5.74
C GLU A 21 21.24 8.65 -5.71
N ARG A 22 21.28 7.93 -4.59
CA ARG A 22 22.20 6.78 -4.43
C ARG A 22 21.73 5.50 -5.09
N GLY A 23 20.51 5.46 -5.61
CA GLY A 23 19.98 4.27 -6.27
C GLY A 23 20.15 3.00 -5.42
N GLU A 24 20.17 3.15 -4.10
CA GLU A 24 19.90 2.03 -3.21
C GLU A 24 18.41 1.78 -3.45
N ALA A 25 18.13 0.87 -4.38
CA ALA A 25 17.02 -0.02 -4.19
C ALA A 25 17.24 -0.61 -2.80
N SER A 26 16.69 0.04 -1.78
CA SER A 26 16.02 -0.70 -0.74
C SER A 26 15.16 -1.65 -1.54
N SER A 27 15.63 -2.89 -1.71
CA SER A 27 14.74 -4.01 -1.91
C SER A 27 13.56 -3.69 -1.03
N PRO A 28 12.32 -3.63 -1.54
CA PRO A 28 11.18 -3.65 -0.65
C PRO A 28 11.53 -4.79 0.30
N THR A 29 11.75 -4.48 1.56
CA THR A 29 11.73 -5.54 2.55
C THR A 29 10.35 -6.12 2.34
N ASP A 30 10.27 -7.45 2.24
CA ASP A 30 9.15 -8.29 1.79
C ASP A 30 7.80 -8.03 2.52
N ASN A 31 7.70 -6.95 3.30
CA ASN A 31 6.64 -6.56 4.21
C ASN A 31 5.85 -5.30 3.76
N GLU A 32 6.34 -4.46 2.83
CA GLU A 32 5.54 -3.30 2.35
C GLU A 32 4.44 -3.71 1.36
N GLU A 33 4.58 -4.86 0.69
CA GLU A 33 3.57 -5.42 -0.21
C GLU A 33 2.49 -6.23 0.53
N ASP A 34 2.60 -6.36 1.86
CA ASP A 34 1.74 -7.22 2.68
C ASP A 34 0.66 -6.45 3.48
N VAL A 35 0.22 -5.31 2.94
CA VAL A 35 -0.90 -4.52 3.47
C VAL A 35 -1.99 -4.34 2.44
N CYS A 36 -3.23 -4.23 2.91
CA CYS A 36 -4.35 -3.95 2.05
C CYS A 36 -4.32 -2.49 1.56
N PRO A 37 -4.33 -2.24 0.24
CA PRO A 37 -4.10 -0.90 -0.29
C PRO A 37 -5.26 0.08 -0.13
N THR A 38 -6.43 -0.42 0.27
CA THR A 38 -7.61 0.42 0.49
C THR A 38 -7.71 0.92 1.94
N CYS A 39 -7.23 0.13 2.91
CA CYS A 39 -7.33 0.45 4.33
C CYS A 39 -5.97 0.62 5.02
N PHE A 40 -4.88 0.24 4.35
CA PHE A 40 -3.50 0.30 4.83
C PHE A 40 -3.21 -0.56 6.08
N TYR A 41 -4.00 -1.62 6.29
CA TYR A 41 -3.79 -2.60 7.36
C TYR A 41 -3.23 -3.92 6.82
N GLU A 42 -2.45 -4.61 7.65
CA GLU A 42 -1.90 -5.94 7.37
C GLU A 42 -2.99 -6.99 7.13
N TYR A 43 -2.63 -8.05 6.42
CA TYR A 43 -3.46 -9.24 6.31
C TYR A 43 -3.19 -10.20 7.47
N ILE A 44 -4.26 -10.67 8.11
CA ILE A 44 -4.20 -11.61 9.24
C ILE A 44 -5.16 -12.77 9.00
N GLU A 45 -5.04 -13.86 9.75
CA GLU A 45 -5.91 -15.04 9.59
C GLU A 45 -7.41 -14.69 9.65
N ASP A 46 -7.80 -13.82 10.58
CA ASP A 46 -9.19 -13.37 10.75
C ASP A 46 -9.65 -12.32 9.71
N ASN A 47 -8.72 -11.75 8.94
CA ASN A 47 -8.98 -10.77 7.90
C ASN A 47 -8.00 -10.99 6.72
N PRO A 48 -8.22 -12.06 5.93
CA PRO A 48 -7.22 -12.59 5.01
C PRO A 48 -7.15 -11.82 3.68
N LYS A 49 -6.14 -12.20 2.88
CA LYS A 49 -5.97 -11.78 1.49
C LYS A 49 -7.06 -12.38 0.61
N ILE A 50 -7.68 -11.56 -0.24
CA ILE A 50 -8.60 -12.00 -1.27
C ILE A 50 -8.07 -11.53 -2.62
N VAL A 51 -7.99 -12.45 -3.58
CA VAL A 51 -7.44 -12.18 -4.91
C VAL A 51 -8.58 -12.00 -5.91
N LEU A 52 -8.64 -10.83 -6.55
CA LEU A 52 -9.57 -10.60 -7.65
C LEU A 52 -9.09 -11.34 -8.91
N GLN A 53 -9.99 -11.55 -9.87
CA GLN A 53 -9.60 -12.15 -11.14
C GLN A 53 -8.54 -11.35 -11.91
N CYS A 54 -8.43 -10.04 -11.64
CA CYS A 54 -7.38 -9.21 -12.22
C CYS A 54 -6.01 -9.38 -11.55
N GLY A 55 -5.90 -10.17 -10.49
CA GLY A 55 -4.67 -10.47 -9.75
C GLY A 55 -4.39 -9.56 -8.55
N HIS A 56 -5.16 -8.48 -8.36
CA HIS A 56 -4.96 -7.57 -7.22
C HIS A 56 -5.60 -8.11 -5.94
N ILE A 57 -4.98 -7.78 -4.81
CA ILE A 57 -5.28 -8.34 -3.48
C ILE A 57 -5.87 -7.29 -2.56
N PHE A 58 -6.93 -7.64 -1.83
CA PHE A 58 -7.60 -6.79 -0.85
C PHE A 58 -8.16 -7.62 0.31
N HIS A 59 -8.57 -6.99 1.40
CA HIS A 59 -9.50 -7.62 2.35
C HIS A 59 -10.88 -7.75 1.71
N LEU A 60 -11.63 -8.78 2.10
CA LEU A 60 -12.98 -9.03 1.61
C LEU A 60 -13.91 -7.83 1.84
N SER A 61 -13.93 -7.32 3.07
CA SER A 61 -14.77 -6.18 3.46
C SER A 61 -14.41 -4.92 2.67
N CYS A 62 -13.11 -4.68 2.46
CA CYS A 62 -12.66 -3.49 1.75
C CYS A 62 -13.05 -3.49 0.27
N ILE A 63 -12.92 -4.63 -0.41
CA ILE A 63 -13.35 -4.69 -1.81
C ILE A 63 -14.88 -4.62 -1.94
N TYR A 64 -15.63 -5.20 -1.00
CA TYR A 64 -17.09 -5.05 -1.01
C TYR A 64 -17.54 -3.61 -0.80
N GLU A 65 -16.95 -2.88 0.15
CA GLU A 65 -17.26 -1.46 0.35
C GLU A 65 -16.95 -0.64 -0.91
N TRP A 66 -15.84 -0.94 -1.60
CA TRP A 66 -15.53 -0.30 -2.87
C TRP A 66 -16.58 -0.60 -3.95
N MET A 67 -17.03 -1.85 -4.03
CA MET A 67 -18.01 -2.30 -5.01
C MET A 67 -19.40 -1.68 -4.85
N GLU A 68 -19.73 -1.12 -3.69
CA GLU A 68 -20.93 -0.30 -3.52
C GLU A 68 -20.89 1.00 -4.35
N ARG A 69 -19.69 1.44 -4.76
CA ARG A 69 -19.45 2.68 -5.52
C ARG A 69 -18.99 2.42 -6.96
N SER A 70 -18.32 1.30 -7.23
CA SER A 70 -17.76 0.98 -8.55
C SER A 70 -17.56 -0.52 -8.75
N GLU A 71 -18.02 -1.06 -9.88
CA GLU A 71 -17.76 -2.44 -10.29
C GLU A 71 -16.34 -2.67 -10.85
N ALA A 72 -15.48 -1.63 -10.84
CA ALA A 72 -14.13 -1.70 -11.40
C ALA A 72 -13.07 -1.80 -10.30
N CYS A 73 -12.06 -2.63 -10.51
CA CYS A 73 -10.91 -2.78 -9.62
C CYS A 73 -10.22 -1.43 -9.37
N PRO A 74 -9.90 -1.06 -8.10
CA PRO A 74 -9.26 0.22 -7.76
C PRO A 74 -7.90 0.46 -8.45
N PHE A 75 -7.22 -0.62 -8.83
CA PHE A 75 -5.86 -0.57 -9.38
C PHE A 75 -5.80 -0.52 -10.89
N CYS A 76 -6.64 -1.31 -11.57
CA CYS A 76 -6.52 -1.54 -13.01
C CYS A 76 -7.81 -1.33 -13.79
N SER A 77 -8.88 -0.91 -13.12
CA SER A 77 -10.18 -0.59 -13.71
C SER A 77 -10.88 -1.74 -14.47
N LYS A 78 -10.35 -2.97 -14.36
CA LYS A 78 -11.03 -4.16 -14.88
C LYS A 78 -12.25 -4.46 -14.03
N VAL A 79 -13.34 -4.88 -14.67
CA VAL A 79 -14.59 -5.25 -14.00
C VAL A 79 -14.36 -6.40 -13.02
N VAL A 80 -14.87 -6.24 -11.80
CA VAL A 80 -14.83 -7.26 -10.75
C VAL A 80 -15.97 -8.25 -11.00
N ILE A 81 -15.71 -9.26 -11.82
CA ILE A 81 -16.75 -10.24 -12.21
C ILE A 81 -16.86 -11.44 -11.27
N ASN A 82 -15.81 -11.78 -10.50
CA ASN A 82 -15.85 -12.77 -9.41
C ASN A 82 -14.73 -12.51 -8.40
N ILE A 83 -14.94 -12.96 -7.16
CA ILE A 83 -13.98 -12.88 -6.06
C ILE A 83 -13.56 -14.32 -5.72
N ASN A 84 -12.28 -14.65 -5.87
CA ASN A 84 -11.77 -15.96 -5.45
C ASN A 84 -11.31 -15.86 -4.00
N ILE A 85 -12.04 -16.55 -3.12
CA ILE A 85 -11.68 -16.67 -1.71
C ILE A 85 -10.72 -17.86 -1.60
N TYR A 86 -9.43 -17.58 -1.47
CA TYR A 86 -8.46 -18.58 -1.03
C TYR A 86 -8.28 -18.37 0.47
N VAL A 87 -8.74 -19.33 1.27
CA VAL A 87 -8.40 -19.45 2.69
C VAL A 87 -7.08 -20.22 2.83
#